data_AF-A0A847YSN0-F1
#
_entry.id   AF-A0A847YSN0-F1
#
_cell.length_a   1.000
_cell.length_b   1.000
_cell.length_c   1.000
_cell.angle_alpha   90.00
_cell.angle_beta   90.00
_cell.angle_gamma   90.00
#
_symmetry.space_group_name_H-M   'P 1'
#
loop_
_entity.id
_entity.type
_entity.pdbx_description
1 polymer ?
#
loop_
_entity_poly.entity_id
_entity_poly.type
_entity_poly.pdbx_seq_one_letter_code
_entity_poly.pdbx_strand_id
1 'polypeptide(L)'
;MNEAENQSKRLVTPELIAKLRAMLQVKQIPSKMREIPHWVCWRGEYRKDNPKLSKVPADPKTGRNASSTKRETWGTFDQAHGHFNKSLTLCGLGFVFSEEDSLVGVDLDNCIDPATGIIKPWAREILDDLNTYCEISPSGKGVKAFCLGDIPEAGSKRGDLEIYKSGRYFTVTGCKLDGYPDEPQEVSADILLSLWSRVRPPKAEQKPKAQESGGMADDDEVIRRAREASNGSKFSTLFSGDAGAYPSHSDADAALV
;
A
#
# COMPACT_ATOMS: atom_id res chain seq x y z
N MET A 1 24.39 13.96 -23.03
CA MET A 1 23.99 13.03 -21.95
C MET A 1 22.57 12.54 -22.25
N ASN A 2 22.49 11.30 -22.72
CA ASN A 2 21.40 10.33 -22.79
C ASN A 2 19.96 10.76 -23.18
N GLU A 3 19.69 10.66 -24.49
CA GLU A 3 18.34 10.49 -25.07
C GLU A 3 17.74 9.08 -24.83
N ALA A 4 18.41 8.21 -24.09
CA ALA A 4 17.98 6.84 -23.81
C ALA A 4 17.03 6.67 -22.60
N GLU A 5 16.79 7.72 -21.79
CA GLU A 5 15.94 7.61 -20.59
C GLU A 5 14.45 7.87 -20.81
N ASN A 6 14.03 8.35 -21.99
CA ASN A 6 12.64 8.80 -22.20
C ASN A 6 11.68 7.76 -22.82
N GLN A 7 12.11 6.48 -22.96
CA GLN A 7 11.34 5.43 -23.64
C GLN A 7 10.58 4.44 -22.72
N SER A 8 10.58 4.61 -21.40
CA SER A 8 10.08 3.58 -20.46
C SER A 8 8.65 3.80 -19.92
N LYS A 9 7.96 4.86 -20.36
CA LYS A 9 6.66 5.26 -19.80
C LYS A 9 5.64 5.53 -20.89
N ARG A 10 4.49 4.86 -20.82
CA ARG A 10 3.35 5.12 -21.70
C ARG A 10 2.28 5.88 -20.94
N LEU A 11 1.89 7.04 -21.46
CA LEU A 11 0.75 7.80 -20.94
C LEU A 11 -0.54 6.98 -21.13
N VAL A 12 -1.47 7.17 -20.20
CA VAL A 12 -2.83 6.60 -20.29
C VAL A 12 -3.62 7.21 -21.46
N THR A 13 -4.60 6.48 -21.97
CA THR A 13 -5.44 6.97 -23.07
C THR A 13 -6.36 8.12 -22.61
N PRO A 14 -6.79 9.01 -23.52
CA PRO A 14 -7.75 10.07 -23.19
C PRO A 14 -9.05 9.55 -22.55
N GLU A 15 -9.55 8.39 -22.99
CA GLU A 15 -10.77 7.78 -22.45
C GLU A 15 -10.57 7.36 -20.99
N LEU A 16 -9.41 6.79 -20.65
CA LEU A 16 -9.09 6.44 -19.27
C LEU A 16 -8.91 7.69 -18.40
N ILE A 17 -8.29 8.74 -18.94
CA ILE A 17 -8.19 10.04 -18.24
C ILE A 17 -9.60 10.57 -17.94
N ALA A 18 -10.48 10.62 -18.95
CA ALA A 18 -11.85 11.10 -18.78
C ALA A 18 -12.61 10.28 -17.72
N LYS A 19 -12.48 8.95 -17.74
CA LYS A 19 -13.07 8.07 -16.72
C LYS A 19 -12.56 8.37 -15.31
N LEU A 20 -11.25 8.55 -15.14
CA LEU A 20 -10.66 8.84 -13.84
C LEU A 20 -11.05 10.24 -13.33
N ARG A 21 -11.11 11.23 -14.23
CA ARG A 21 -11.56 12.59 -13.91
C ARG A 21 -13.02 12.62 -13.48
N ALA A 22 -13.86 11.78 -14.07
CA ALA A 22 -15.29 11.68 -13.70
C ALA A 22 -15.50 11.16 -12.27
N MET A 23 -14.49 10.54 -11.65
CA MET A 23 -14.53 10.14 -10.24
C MET A 23 -14.29 11.29 -9.27
N LEU A 24 -13.85 12.48 -9.73
CA LEU A 24 -13.55 13.58 -8.84
C LEU A 24 -14.80 14.41 -8.51
N GLN A 25 -15.36 14.22 -7.32
CA GLN A 25 -16.47 14.97 -6.73
C GLN A 25 -15.96 16.05 -5.76
N VAL A 26 -15.42 17.13 -6.32
CA VAL A 26 -14.73 18.21 -5.57
C VAL A 26 -15.56 18.78 -4.41
N LYS A 27 -16.88 18.89 -4.56
CA LYS A 27 -17.78 19.47 -3.55
C LYS A 27 -17.89 18.64 -2.27
N GLN A 28 -17.63 17.34 -2.38
CA GLN A 28 -17.73 16.37 -1.28
C GLN A 28 -16.39 16.17 -0.57
N ILE A 29 -15.33 16.87 -1.00
CA ILE A 29 -14.03 16.81 -0.33
C ILE A 29 -14.13 17.57 1.01
N PRO A 30 -13.72 16.96 2.14
CA PRO A 30 -13.81 17.55 3.47
C PRO A 30 -13.18 18.96 3.56
N SER A 31 -13.82 19.89 4.24
CA SER A 31 -13.27 21.24 4.43
C SER A 31 -11.97 21.20 5.25
N LYS A 32 -11.92 20.38 6.30
CA LYS A 32 -10.72 20.22 7.14
C LYS A 32 -9.48 19.82 6.32
N MET A 33 -9.66 18.97 5.31
CA MET A 33 -8.57 18.58 4.42
C MET A 33 -8.17 19.71 3.45
N ARG A 34 -9.14 20.50 2.97
CA ARG A 34 -8.88 21.60 2.03
C ARG A 34 -8.05 22.73 2.63
N GLU A 35 -8.15 22.92 3.95
CA GLU A 35 -7.40 23.93 4.71
C GLU A 35 -5.91 23.61 4.85
N ILE A 36 -5.51 22.33 4.71
CA ILE A 36 -4.12 21.89 4.86
C ILE A 36 -3.38 21.98 3.51
N PRO A 37 -2.22 22.64 3.41
CA PRO A 37 -1.51 22.87 2.15
C PRO A 37 -0.66 21.66 1.68
N HIS A 38 -1.21 20.45 1.79
CA HIS A 38 -0.56 19.19 1.42
C HIS A 38 -1.08 18.60 0.10
N TRP A 39 -1.65 19.43 -0.77
CA TRP A 39 -2.29 18.99 -2.00
C TRP A 39 -1.30 18.82 -3.15
N VAL A 40 -1.52 17.77 -3.92
CA VAL A 40 -0.87 17.49 -5.19
C VAL A 40 -1.93 17.16 -6.25
N CYS A 41 -1.54 17.23 -7.52
CA CYS A 41 -2.29 16.56 -8.59
C CYS A 41 -1.73 15.15 -8.80
N TRP A 42 -2.35 14.35 -9.66
CA TRP A 42 -1.71 13.13 -10.16
C TRP A 42 -2.11 12.81 -11.60
N ARG A 43 -1.26 12.03 -12.26
CA ARG A 43 -1.48 11.50 -13.61
C ARG A 43 -1.24 10.00 -13.65
N GLY A 44 -1.88 9.35 -14.62
CA GLY A 44 -1.72 7.93 -14.88
C GLY A 44 -0.50 7.64 -15.75
N GLU A 45 0.36 6.73 -15.33
CA GLU A 45 1.50 6.24 -16.12
C GLU A 45 1.54 4.70 -16.08
N TYR A 46 1.66 4.06 -17.24
CA TYR A 46 2.04 2.65 -17.32
C TYR A 46 3.55 2.52 -17.40
N ARG A 47 4.10 1.58 -16.63
CA ARG A 47 5.50 1.18 -16.73
C ARG A 47 5.57 -0.04 -17.64
N LYS A 48 6.64 -0.15 -18.44
CA LYS A 48 6.82 -1.24 -19.41
C LYS A 48 6.62 -2.64 -18.80
N ASP A 49 7.09 -2.84 -17.58
CA ASP A 49 7.09 -4.14 -16.89
C ASP A 49 5.97 -4.26 -15.83
N ASN A 50 5.03 -3.32 -15.78
CA ASN A 50 3.95 -3.36 -14.81
C ASN A 50 2.61 -2.98 -15.48
N PRO A 51 1.68 -3.94 -15.64
CA PRO A 51 0.36 -3.65 -16.20
C PRO A 51 -0.51 -2.80 -15.25
N LYS A 52 -0.11 -2.66 -13.97
CA LYS A 52 -0.81 -1.81 -13.01
C LYS A 52 -0.53 -0.34 -13.29
N LEU A 53 -1.60 0.44 -13.38
CA LEU A 53 -1.55 1.88 -13.52
C LEU A 53 -0.83 2.51 -12.31
N SER A 54 0.30 3.18 -12.57
CA SER A 54 0.95 4.04 -11.58
C SER A 54 0.22 5.38 -11.53
N LYS A 55 -0.15 5.81 -10.33
CA LYS A 55 -0.68 7.15 -10.08
C LYS A 55 0.50 7.98 -9.61
N VAL A 56 1.02 8.84 -10.50
CA VAL A 56 2.24 9.61 -10.25
C VAL A 56 1.85 11.00 -9.78
N PRO A 57 2.27 11.42 -8.56
CA PRO A 57 1.92 12.73 -8.03
C PRO A 57 2.62 13.83 -8.83
N ALA A 58 1.92 14.94 -9.00
CA ALA A 58 2.36 16.10 -9.75
C ALA A 58 2.23 17.37 -8.88
N ASP A 59 3.29 18.16 -8.86
CA ASP A 59 3.35 19.44 -8.18
C ASP A 59 2.30 20.39 -8.78
N PRO A 60 1.36 20.92 -7.97
CA PRO A 60 0.27 21.74 -8.47
C PRO A 60 0.74 23.12 -8.99
N LYS A 61 1.96 23.54 -8.66
CA LYS A 61 2.53 24.83 -9.11
C LYS A 61 3.25 24.67 -10.44
N THR A 62 4.00 23.58 -10.61
CA THR A 62 4.91 23.40 -11.75
C THR A 62 4.47 22.32 -12.74
N GLY A 63 3.56 21.43 -12.38
CA GLY A 63 3.13 20.27 -13.18
C GLY A 63 4.15 19.12 -13.24
N ARG A 64 5.36 19.31 -12.67
CA ARG A 64 6.41 18.29 -12.57
C ARG A 64 6.07 17.25 -11.49
N ASN A 65 6.90 16.24 -11.31
CA ASN A 65 6.68 15.25 -10.25
C ASN A 65 6.72 15.91 -8.87
N ALA A 66 5.73 15.59 -8.04
CA ALA A 66 5.80 15.88 -6.61
C ALA A 66 6.43 14.71 -5.85
N SER A 67 7.09 15.02 -4.73
CA SER A 67 7.55 14.02 -3.76
C SER A 67 6.47 13.78 -2.71
N SER A 68 6.42 12.61 -2.07
CA SER A 68 5.61 12.41 -0.87
C SER A 68 6.30 12.83 0.43
N THR A 69 7.52 13.37 0.34
CA THR A 69 8.34 13.78 1.51
C THR A 69 8.95 15.17 1.39
N LYS A 70 8.69 15.90 0.29
CA LYS A 70 9.24 17.24 0.04
C LYS A 70 8.12 18.27 -0.08
N ARG A 71 7.89 19.00 1.01
CA ARG A 71 6.79 19.99 1.17
C ARG A 71 6.77 21.05 0.08
N GLU A 72 7.94 21.45 -0.41
CA GLU A 72 8.07 22.44 -1.48
C GLU A 72 7.43 21.99 -2.80
N THR A 73 7.16 20.69 -2.97
CA THR A 73 6.45 20.15 -4.14
C THR A 73 4.93 20.02 -3.97
N TRP A 74 4.40 20.40 -2.80
CA TRP A 74 2.97 20.40 -2.48
C TRP A 74 2.39 21.82 -2.60
N GLY A 75 1.08 21.96 -2.53
CA GLY A 75 0.41 23.25 -2.56
C GLY A 75 -0.92 23.25 -1.82
N THR A 76 -1.63 24.37 -1.93
CA THR A 76 -2.98 24.50 -1.39
C THR A 76 -3.99 23.72 -2.25
N PHE A 77 -5.17 23.45 -1.69
CA PHE A 77 -6.27 22.86 -2.44
C PHE A 77 -6.60 23.66 -3.71
N ASP A 78 -6.69 24.99 -3.61
CA ASP A 78 -7.01 25.86 -4.74
C ASP A 78 -5.95 25.82 -5.84
N GLN A 79 -4.66 25.72 -5.47
CA GLN A 79 -3.57 25.54 -6.44
C GLN A 79 -3.74 24.22 -7.19
N ALA A 80 -3.98 23.12 -6.47
CA ALA A 80 -4.12 21.80 -7.07
C ALA A 80 -5.39 21.70 -7.94
N HIS A 81 -6.53 22.14 -7.43
CA HIS A 81 -7.79 22.15 -8.17
C HIS A 81 -7.71 23.08 -9.40
N GLY A 82 -7.11 24.26 -9.26
CA GLY A 82 -6.89 25.19 -10.37
C GLY A 82 -6.00 24.62 -11.46
N HIS A 83 -4.91 23.91 -11.10
CA HIS A 83 -4.06 23.24 -12.07
C HIS A 83 -4.78 22.08 -12.76
N PHE A 84 -5.48 21.24 -11.99
CA PHE A 84 -6.26 20.11 -12.51
C PHE A 84 -7.29 20.55 -13.57
N ASN A 85 -7.96 21.69 -13.35
CA ASN A 85 -8.96 22.22 -14.29
C ASN A 85 -8.34 22.74 -15.60
N LYS A 86 -7.10 23.25 -15.55
CA LYS A 86 -6.38 23.74 -16.74
C LYS A 86 -5.67 22.62 -17.52
N SER A 87 -5.48 21.45 -16.90
CA SER A 87 -4.74 20.34 -17.51
C SER A 87 -5.67 19.28 -18.11
N LEU A 88 -5.36 18.87 -19.34
CA LEU A 88 -6.01 17.76 -20.02
C LEU A 88 -5.39 16.39 -19.70
N THR A 89 -4.23 16.36 -19.04
CA THR A 89 -3.45 15.12 -18.80
C THR A 89 -3.51 14.64 -17.35
N LEU A 90 -3.89 15.51 -16.41
CA LEU A 90 -4.09 15.15 -15.01
C LEU A 90 -5.37 14.35 -14.81
N CYS A 91 -5.29 13.32 -13.98
CA CYS A 91 -6.36 12.38 -13.71
C CYS A 91 -7.15 12.71 -12.43
N GLY A 92 -6.56 13.46 -11.49
CA GLY A 92 -7.26 13.89 -10.28
C GLY A 92 -6.36 14.59 -9.27
N LEU A 93 -6.87 14.74 -8.05
CA LEU A 93 -6.17 15.33 -6.91
C LEU A 93 -5.60 14.25 -5.98
N GLY A 94 -4.63 14.62 -5.17
CA GLY A 94 -4.08 13.79 -4.10
C GLY A 94 -3.70 14.63 -2.90
N PHE A 95 -3.61 13.96 -1.76
CA PHE A 95 -3.27 14.54 -0.47
C PHE A 95 -2.08 13.79 0.11
N VAL A 96 -1.05 14.53 0.52
CA VAL A 96 0.17 13.96 1.11
C VAL A 96 0.05 13.98 2.63
N PHE A 97 0.31 12.85 3.27
CA PHE A 97 0.31 12.77 4.73
C PHE A 97 1.64 13.24 5.30
N SER A 98 1.60 13.92 6.44
CA SER A 98 2.78 14.44 7.11
C SER A 98 2.68 14.37 8.63
N GLU A 99 3.82 14.19 9.30
CA GLU A 99 3.90 14.17 10.77
C GLU A 99 3.49 15.49 11.44
N GLU A 100 3.31 16.58 10.70
CA GLU A 100 2.89 17.88 11.26
C GLU A 100 1.36 18.04 11.35
N ASP A 101 0.59 17.12 10.76
CA ASP A 101 -0.86 17.09 10.86
C ASP A 101 -1.33 15.77 11.48
N SER A 102 -2.52 15.78 12.08
CA SER A 102 -3.07 14.58 12.73
C SER A 102 -3.85 13.69 11.77
N LEU A 103 -3.70 13.82 10.44
CA LEU A 103 -4.44 12.97 9.52
C LEU A 103 -3.75 11.62 9.33
N VAL A 104 -4.53 10.57 9.55
CA VAL A 104 -4.17 9.19 9.24
C VAL A 104 -5.04 8.72 8.09
N GLY A 105 -4.39 8.23 7.04
CA GLY A 105 -5.02 7.58 5.89
C GLY A 105 -5.02 6.07 6.04
N VAL A 106 -6.18 5.44 5.86
CA VAL A 106 -6.33 3.98 5.76
C VAL A 106 -6.82 3.64 4.36
N ASP A 107 -6.08 2.79 3.65
CA ASP A 107 -6.43 2.32 2.30
C ASP A 107 -6.84 0.85 2.32
N LEU A 108 -8.05 0.55 1.86
CA LEU A 108 -8.62 -0.78 1.75
C LEU A 108 -8.69 -1.16 0.27
N ASP A 109 -7.67 -1.85 -0.22
CA ASP A 109 -7.57 -2.32 -1.60
C ASP A 109 -8.59 -3.45 -1.86
N ASN A 110 -9.14 -3.52 -3.08
CA ASN A 110 -9.99 -4.63 -3.56
C ASN A 110 -11.15 -5.02 -2.60
N CYS A 111 -11.64 -4.09 -1.78
CA CYS A 111 -12.66 -4.33 -0.78
C CYS A 111 -14.10 -4.19 -1.29
N ILE A 112 -14.29 -3.67 -2.51
CA ILE A 112 -15.60 -3.63 -3.17
C ILE A 112 -15.68 -4.78 -4.17
N ASP A 113 -16.71 -5.60 -4.04
CA ASP A 113 -16.99 -6.66 -5.00
C ASP A 113 -17.42 -6.05 -6.34
N PRO A 114 -16.73 -6.35 -7.45
CA PRO A 114 -17.00 -5.70 -8.74
C PRO A 114 -18.29 -6.18 -9.42
N ALA A 115 -18.83 -7.33 -9.02
CA ALA A 115 -20.07 -7.87 -9.59
C ALA A 115 -21.31 -7.28 -8.90
N THR A 116 -21.20 -7.03 -7.59
CA THR A 116 -22.34 -6.61 -6.75
C THR A 116 -22.26 -5.16 -6.28
N GLY A 117 -21.06 -4.56 -6.27
CA GLY A 117 -20.81 -3.24 -5.67
C GLY A 117 -20.79 -3.27 -4.14
N ILE A 118 -20.90 -4.44 -3.52
CA ILE A 118 -20.98 -4.59 -2.06
C ILE A 118 -19.58 -4.53 -1.44
N ILE A 119 -19.46 -3.81 -0.33
CA ILE A 119 -18.24 -3.80 0.49
C ILE A 119 -18.10 -5.14 1.22
N LYS A 120 -16.92 -5.75 1.10
CA LYS A 120 -16.62 -7.03 1.74
C LYS A 120 -16.70 -6.90 3.28
N PRO A 121 -17.17 -7.94 3.99
CA PRO A 121 -17.37 -7.88 5.45
C PRO A 121 -16.15 -7.40 6.25
N TRP A 122 -14.95 -7.91 5.93
CA TRP A 122 -13.70 -7.53 6.62
C TRP A 122 -13.40 -6.03 6.51
N ALA A 123 -13.77 -5.40 5.39
CA ALA A 123 -13.55 -3.98 5.18
C ALA A 123 -14.64 -3.16 5.87
N ARG A 124 -15.88 -3.67 5.88
CA ARG A 124 -16.99 -3.03 6.60
C ARG A 124 -16.69 -2.92 8.09
N GLU A 125 -16.19 -3.97 8.73
CA GLU A 125 -15.75 -3.94 10.14
C GLU A 125 -14.74 -2.80 10.39
N ILE A 126 -13.70 -2.69 9.56
CA ILE A 126 -12.68 -1.65 9.73
C ILE A 126 -13.28 -0.25 9.56
N LEU A 127 -14.13 -0.06 8.55
CA LEU A 127 -14.73 1.23 8.30
C LEU A 127 -15.71 1.62 9.42
N ASP A 128 -16.47 0.67 9.96
CA ASP A 128 -17.38 0.88 11.09
C ASP A 128 -16.62 1.24 12.38
N ASP A 129 -15.49 0.59 12.65
CA ASP A 129 -14.61 0.95 13.77
C ASP A 129 -14.05 2.37 13.61
N LEU A 130 -13.64 2.74 12.39
CA LEU A 130 -13.09 4.07 12.11
C LEU A 130 -14.15 5.18 12.14
N ASN A 131 -15.37 4.88 11.67
CA ASN A 131 -16.51 5.81 11.57
C ASN A 131 -16.13 7.27 11.23
N THR A 132 -15.43 7.44 10.10
CA THR A 132 -14.83 8.71 9.67
C THR A 132 -15.12 8.97 8.19
N TYR A 133 -14.67 10.11 7.64
CA TYR A 133 -14.75 10.35 6.20
C TYR A 133 -14.12 9.22 5.39
N CYS A 134 -14.92 8.64 4.51
CA CYS A 134 -14.55 7.51 3.66
C CYS A 134 -14.97 7.78 2.21
N GLU A 135 -14.14 7.38 1.25
CA GLU A 135 -14.41 7.58 -0.17
C GLU A 135 -14.00 6.39 -1.04
N ILE A 136 -14.72 6.21 -2.15
CA ILE A 136 -14.40 5.20 -3.15
C ILE A 136 -13.16 5.65 -3.93
N SER A 137 -12.15 4.78 -3.98
CA SER A 137 -10.90 5.02 -4.70
C SER A 137 -11.11 5.17 -6.22
N PRO A 138 -10.15 5.76 -6.97
CA PRO A 138 -10.32 5.98 -8.41
C PRO A 138 -10.54 4.72 -9.26
N SER A 139 -10.17 3.54 -8.75
CA SER A 139 -10.41 2.26 -9.45
C SER A 139 -11.86 1.77 -9.33
N GLY A 140 -12.63 2.31 -8.38
CA GLY A 140 -13.95 1.81 -8.00
C GLY A 140 -13.93 0.50 -7.19
N LYS A 141 -12.75 -0.03 -6.85
CA LYS A 141 -12.59 -1.36 -6.23
C LYS A 141 -12.17 -1.33 -4.75
N GLY A 142 -11.72 -0.18 -4.28
CA GLY A 142 -11.23 0.02 -2.91
C GLY A 142 -11.84 1.26 -2.27
N VAL A 143 -11.71 1.37 -0.96
CA VAL A 143 -12.20 2.49 -0.13
C VAL A 143 -11.02 3.09 0.63
N LYS A 144 -10.97 4.42 0.72
CA LYS A 144 -9.99 5.16 1.55
C LYS A 144 -10.71 5.84 2.68
N ALA A 145 -10.23 5.68 3.90
CA ALA A 145 -10.69 6.41 5.07
C ALA A 145 -9.64 7.44 5.49
N PHE A 146 -10.09 8.61 5.93
CA PHE A 146 -9.26 9.68 6.46
C PHE A 146 -9.77 10.02 7.86
N CYS A 147 -8.92 9.91 8.88
CA CYS A 147 -9.27 10.15 10.28
C CYS A 147 -8.25 11.07 10.96
N LEU A 148 -8.64 11.64 12.10
CA LEU A 148 -7.77 12.38 12.99
C LEU A 148 -7.27 11.44 14.10
N GLY A 149 -5.96 11.40 14.32
CA GLY A 149 -5.33 10.59 15.36
C GLY A 149 -3.84 10.45 15.13
N ASP A 150 -3.24 9.40 15.70
CA ASP A 150 -1.81 9.11 15.54
C ASP A 150 -1.57 7.59 15.54
N ILE A 151 -0.43 7.19 14.96
CA ILE A 151 0.08 5.81 14.94
C ILE A 151 1.58 5.80 15.28
N PRO A 152 2.13 4.69 15.80
CA PRO A 152 3.51 4.69 16.32
C PRO A 152 4.61 5.04 15.29
N GLU A 153 4.42 4.71 14.02
CA GLU A 153 5.37 4.96 12.93
C GLU A 153 4.67 5.52 11.69
N ALA A 154 5.42 6.01 10.70
CA ALA A 154 4.92 6.61 9.45
C ALA A 154 3.80 5.80 8.75
N GLY A 155 3.85 4.48 8.79
CA GLY A 155 2.82 3.59 8.25
C GLY A 155 3.36 2.32 7.60
N SER A 156 2.45 1.43 7.21
CA SER A 156 2.79 0.15 6.57
C SER A 156 1.63 -0.40 5.76
N LYS A 157 1.94 -1.39 4.92
CA LYS A 157 0.98 -2.17 4.15
C LYS A 157 1.13 -3.65 4.49
N ARG A 158 0.01 -4.36 4.60
CA ARG A 158 -0.02 -5.83 4.58
C ARG A 158 -1.27 -6.33 3.86
N GLY A 159 -1.08 -7.13 2.83
CA GLY A 159 -2.18 -7.59 1.99
C GLY A 159 -2.91 -6.40 1.36
N ASP A 160 -4.23 -6.36 1.54
CA ASP A 160 -5.13 -5.31 1.01
C ASP A 160 -5.40 -4.16 2.01
N LEU A 161 -4.66 -4.09 3.12
CA LEU A 161 -4.77 -3.03 4.12
C LEU A 161 -3.48 -2.20 4.17
N GLU A 162 -3.61 -0.88 4.04
CA GLU A 162 -2.54 0.09 4.28
C GLU A 162 -2.99 1.15 5.30
N ILE A 163 -2.06 1.64 6.12
CA ILE A 163 -2.29 2.76 7.04
C ILE A 163 -1.04 3.64 7.07
N TYR A 164 -1.23 4.95 6.96
CA TYR A 164 -0.15 5.94 6.94
C TYR A 164 -0.52 7.24 7.64
N LYS A 165 0.42 7.80 8.39
CA LYS A 165 0.39 9.19 8.86
C LYS A 165 1.42 10.09 8.18
N SER A 166 2.39 9.51 7.46
CA SER A 166 3.40 10.28 6.74
C SER A 166 4.06 9.52 5.60
N GLY A 167 4.81 10.23 4.75
CA GLY A 167 5.68 9.65 3.72
C GLY A 167 4.97 9.05 2.51
N ARG A 168 3.65 9.04 2.51
CA ARG A 168 2.77 8.61 1.41
C ARG A 168 1.77 9.69 1.06
N TYR A 169 1.19 9.56 -0.13
CA TYR A 169 0.05 10.35 -0.54
C TYR A 169 -1.06 9.41 -0.98
N PHE A 170 -2.31 9.82 -0.76
CA PHE A 170 -3.48 9.16 -1.34
C PHE A 170 -4.05 10.02 -2.46
N THR A 171 -4.57 9.36 -3.49
CA THR A 171 -5.48 10.03 -4.43
C THR A 171 -6.80 10.32 -3.73
N VAL A 172 -7.34 11.51 -3.98
CA VAL A 172 -8.62 11.97 -3.42
C VAL A 172 -9.66 11.99 -4.54
N THR A 173 -10.81 11.38 -4.31
CA THR A 173 -11.94 11.38 -5.24
C THR A 173 -13.07 12.27 -4.77
N GLY A 174 -13.33 12.42 -3.47
CA GLY A 174 -14.59 13.02 -3.03
C GLY A 174 -15.80 12.11 -3.27
N CYS A 175 -15.64 10.90 -3.82
CA CYS A 175 -16.74 9.94 -3.97
C CYS A 175 -17.09 9.35 -2.60
N LYS A 176 -17.69 10.18 -1.75
CA LYS A 176 -18.04 9.86 -0.37
C LYS A 176 -18.86 8.58 -0.30
N LEU A 177 -18.53 7.73 0.65
CA LEU A 177 -19.29 6.54 0.96
C LEU A 177 -20.47 6.91 1.86
N ASP A 178 -21.68 6.51 1.46
CA ASP A 178 -22.88 6.77 2.25
C ASP A 178 -22.87 6.02 3.59
N GLY A 179 -23.47 6.65 4.61
CA GLY A 179 -23.52 6.11 5.97
C GLY A 179 -22.29 6.42 6.82
N TYR A 180 -21.35 7.25 6.33
CA TYR A 180 -20.19 7.72 7.07
C TYR A 180 -20.15 9.25 7.17
N PRO A 181 -19.43 9.82 8.15
CA PRO A 181 -19.30 11.27 8.32
C PRO A 181 -18.74 12.01 7.09
N ASP A 182 -19.13 13.28 6.96
CA ASP A 182 -18.68 14.17 5.88
C ASP A 182 -17.25 14.69 6.08
N GLU A 183 -16.77 14.68 7.32
CA GLU A 183 -15.45 15.19 7.70
C GLU A 183 -14.63 14.11 8.41
N PRO A 184 -13.29 14.17 8.35
CA PRO A 184 -12.42 13.38 9.21
C PRO A 184 -12.82 13.56 10.69
N GLN A 185 -13.05 12.44 11.36
CA GLN A 185 -13.37 12.34 12.78
C GLN A 185 -12.15 11.92 13.58
N GLU A 186 -12.13 12.29 14.85
CA GLU A 186 -11.17 11.73 15.81
C GLU A 186 -11.46 10.25 16.03
N VAL A 187 -10.42 9.42 15.93
CA VAL A 187 -10.48 7.98 16.17
C VAL A 187 -9.61 7.65 17.37
N SER A 188 -10.11 6.76 18.23
CA SER A 188 -9.38 6.35 19.43
C SER A 188 -8.02 5.73 19.09
N ALA A 189 -7.04 5.98 19.97
CA ALA A 189 -5.69 5.42 19.83
C ALA A 189 -5.70 3.88 19.77
N ASP A 190 -6.60 3.24 20.52
CA ASP A 190 -6.71 1.76 20.55
C ASP A 190 -7.13 1.18 19.19
N ILE A 191 -8.07 1.83 18.50
CA ILE A 191 -8.52 1.42 17.16
C ILE A 191 -7.39 1.59 16.15
N LEU A 192 -6.72 2.74 16.15
CA LEU A 192 -5.60 3.02 15.24
C LEU A 192 -4.40 2.10 15.51
N LEU A 193 -4.08 1.84 16.78
CA LEU A 193 -3.02 0.92 17.17
C LEU A 193 -3.35 -0.51 16.75
N SER A 194 -4.58 -0.96 16.95
CA SER A 194 -5.06 -2.27 16.51
C SER A 194 -4.89 -2.45 14.99
N LEU A 195 -5.32 -1.46 14.19
CA LEU A 195 -5.12 -1.48 12.73
C LEU A 195 -3.65 -1.46 12.34
N TRP A 196 -2.85 -0.62 12.99
CA TRP A 196 -1.42 -0.54 12.75
C TRP A 196 -0.71 -1.87 13.06
N SER A 197 -1.06 -2.55 14.15
CA SER A 197 -0.52 -3.88 14.47
C SER A 197 -0.91 -4.96 13.46
N ARG A 198 -2.06 -4.85 12.78
CA ARG A 198 -2.42 -5.77 11.68
C ARG A 198 -1.43 -5.69 10.52
N VAL A 199 -0.98 -4.47 10.18
CA VAL A 199 -0.01 -4.23 9.08
C VAL A 199 1.45 -4.33 9.50
N ARG A 200 1.73 -4.29 10.81
CA ARG A 200 3.04 -4.49 11.44
C ARG A 200 2.91 -5.50 12.58
N PRO A 201 2.65 -6.79 12.28
CA PRO A 201 2.64 -7.79 13.33
C PRO A 201 4.01 -7.81 14.02
N PRO A 202 4.06 -8.07 15.34
CA PRO A 202 5.33 -8.33 16.00
C PRO A 202 6.07 -9.41 15.22
N LYS A 203 7.36 -9.19 14.97
CA LYS A 203 8.21 -10.27 14.45
C LYS A 203 8.09 -11.40 15.47
N ALA A 204 7.59 -12.56 15.05
CA ALA A 204 7.56 -13.73 15.93
C ALA A 204 8.94 -13.86 16.55
N GLU A 205 9.02 -13.88 17.89
CA GLU A 205 10.28 -14.11 18.58
C GLU A 205 10.88 -15.35 17.96
N GLN A 206 12.00 -15.18 17.26
CA GLN A 206 12.80 -16.31 16.88
C GLN A 206 13.18 -16.94 18.21
N LYS A 207 12.62 -18.12 18.52
CA LYS A 207 13.19 -18.97 19.56
C LYS A 207 14.70 -18.89 19.38
N PRO A 208 15.48 -18.60 20.44
CA PRO A 208 16.92 -18.47 20.29
C PRO A 208 17.39 -19.64 19.46
N LYS A 209 17.97 -19.35 18.27
CA LYS A 209 18.68 -20.37 17.51
C LYS A 209 19.59 -20.99 18.55
N ALA A 210 19.39 -22.28 18.83
CA ALA A 210 20.29 -23.01 19.71
C ALA A 210 21.68 -22.66 19.22
N GLN A 211 22.46 -22.03 20.10
CA GLN A 211 23.80 -21.59 19.80
C GLN A 211 24.51 -22.86 19.36
N GLU A 212 24.81 -22.98 18.07
CA GLU A 212 25.68 -24.04 17.56
C GLU A 212 27.05 -23.75 18.16
N SER A 213 27.27 -24.26 19.37
CA SER A 213 28.59 -24.59 19.83
C SER A 213 29.14 -25.55 18.80
N GLY A 214 30.12 -25.08 18.02
CA GLY A 214 30.93 -25.92 17.15
C GLY A 214 31.73 -26.93 17.98
N GLY A 215 31.03 -27.94 18.49
CA GLY A 215 31.61 -29.21 18.89
C GLY A 215 31.33 -30.19 17.76
N MET A 216 32.34 -30.99 17.40
CA MET A 216 32.17 -32.18 16.56
C MET A 216 31.06 -33.04 17.18
N ALA A 217 29.84 -32.90 16.66
CA ALA A 217 28.78 -33.85 16.92
C ALA A 217 29.12 -35.11 16.12
N ASP A 218 28.97 -36.26 16.78
CA ASP A 218 29.07 -37.57 16.14
C ASP A 218 28.07 -37.65 14.97
N ASP A 219 28.48 -38.25 13.85
CA ASP A 219 27.74 -38.21 12.59
C ASP A 219 26.30 -38.74 12.76
N ASP A 220 26.10 -39.70 13.66
CA ASP A 220 24.79 -40.26 14.01
C ASP A 220 23.86 -39.23 14.68
N GLU A 221 24.40 -38.33 15.50
CA GLU A 221 23.62 -37.27 16.15
C GLU A 221 23.25 -36.17 15.14
N VAL A 222 24.12 -35.90 14.15
CA VAL A 222 23.83 -34.98 13.04
C VAL A 222 22.72 -35.54 12.17
N ILE A 223 22.81 -36.82 11.80
CA ILE A 223 21.80 -37.51 10.99
C ILE A 223 20.46 -37.55 11.74
N ARG A 224 20.47 -37.83 13.05
CA ARG A 224 19.24 -37.84 13.87
C ARG A 224 18.55 -36.47 13.86
N ARG A 225 19.30 -35.39 14.09
CA ARG A 225 18.77 -34.02 14.06
C ARG A 225 18.22 -33.63 12.69
N ALA A 226 18.91 -34.01 11.62
CA ALA A 226 18.46 -33.75 10.26
C ALA A 226 17.14 -34.48 9.93
N ARG A 227 16.93 -35.69 10.47
CA ARG A 227 15.67 -36.44 10.33
C ARG A 227 14.50 -35.86 11.14
N GLU A 228 14.78 -35.22 12.27
CA GLU A 228 13.77 -34.63 13.16
C GLU A 228 13.37 -33.18 12.78
N ALA A 229 14.12 -32.55 11.86
CA ALA A 229 13.83 -31.19 11.40
C ALA A 229 12.49 -31.08 10.65
N SER A 230 11.99 -29.85 10.50
CA SER A 230 10.72 -29.59 9.79
C SER A 230 10.67 -30.09 8.33
N ASN A 231 11.84 -30.31 7.72
CA ASN A 231 12.04 -30.89 6.40
C ASN A 231 12.63 -32.32 6.45
N GLY A 232 12.65 -32.96 7.62
CA GLY A 232 13.38 -34.20 7.88
C GLY A 232 12.88 -35.42 7.11
N SER A 233 11.62 -35.41 6.66
CA SER A 233 11.10 -36.41 5.73
C SER A 233 11.80 -36.35 4.37
N LYS A 234 12.04 -35.14 3.84
CA LYS A 234 12.78 -34.94 2.58
C LYS A 234 14.25 -35.32 2.72
N PHE A 235 14.87 -34.97 3.85
CA PHE A 235 16.23 -35.41 4.17
C PHE A 235 16.32 -36.94 4.21
N SER A 236 15.39 -37.63 4.90
CA SER A 236 15.40 -39.09 5.02
C SER A 236 15.30 -39.80 3.67
N THR A 237 14.40 -39.35 2.79
CA THR A 237 14.22 -39.90 1.44
C THR A 237 15.51 -39.74 0.62
N LEU A 238 16.06 -38.54 0.61
CA LEU A 238 17.25 -38.22 -0.18
C LEU A 238 18.51 -38.91 0.34
N PHE A 239 18.69 -38.96 1.67
CA PHE A 239 19.79 -39.65 2.34
C PHE A 239 19.73 -41.17 2.17
N SER A 240 18.55 -41.74 1.89
CA SER A 240 18.38 -43.16 1.52
C SER A 240 18.66 -43.46 0.04
N GLY A 241 19.03 -42.45 -0.75
CA GLY A 241 19.39 -42.57 -2.16
C GLY A 241 18.22 -42.37 -3.14
N ASP A 242 17.04 -41.99 -2.64
CA ASP A 242 15.89 -41.70 -3.50
C ASP A 242 15.83 -40.20 -3.86
N ALA A 243 16.30 -39.90 -5.08
CA ALA A 243 16.29 -38.56 -5.66
C ALA A 243 15.10 -38.31 -6.59
N GLY A 244 14.10 -39.20 -6.66
CA GLY A 244 13.01 -39.15 -7.64
C GLY A 244 12.12 -37.90 -7.58
N ALA A 245 12.19 -37.15 -6.47
CA ALA A 245 11.50 -35.88 -6.30
C ALA A 245 12.24 -34.67 -6.89
N TYR A 246 13.46 -34.86 -7.44
CA TYR A 246 14.30 -33.78 -7.95
C TYR A 246 14.55 -33.91 -9.47
N PRO A 247 14.61 -32.79 -10.22
CA PRO A 247 14.77 -32.81 -11.68
C PRO A 247 16.13 -33.32 -12.14
N SER A 248 17.15 -33.26 -11.29
CA SER A 248 18.49 -33.74 -11.57
C SER A 248 19.22 -34.16 -10.30
N HIS A 249 20.27 -34.98 -10.45
CA HIS A 249 21.14 -35.38 -9.33
C HIS A 249 21.84 -34.17 -8.68
N SER A 250 22.18 -33.13 -9.46
CA SER A 250 22.76 -31.90 -8.92
C SER A 250 21.76 -31.09 -8.09
N ASP A 251 20.48 -31.08 -8.47
CA ASP A 251 19.42 -30.44 -7.68
C ASP A 251 19.12 -31.20 -6.38
N ALA A 252 19.26 -32.52 -6.42
CA ALA A 252 19.20 -33.39 -5.25
C ALA A 252 20.38 -33.10 -4.31
N ASP A 253 21.62 -33.09 -4.79
CA ASP A 253 22.80 -32.83 -3.95
C ASP A 253 22.78 -31.45 -3.31
N ALA A 254 22.30 -30.43 -4.03
CA ALA A 254 22.14 -29.08 -3.50
C ALA A 254 21.08 -28.98 -2.38
N ALA A 255 20.17 -29.95 -2.28
CA ALA A 255 19.15 -29.99 -1.24
C ALA A 255 19.63 -30.66 0.07
N LEU A 256 20.84 -31.24 0.09
CA LEU A 256 21.48 -31.85 1.27
C LEU A 256 22.44 -30.91 2.02
N VAL A 257 22.75 -29.74 1.44
CA VAL A 257 23.66 -28.72 1.98
C VAL A 257 22.86 -27.59 2.63
#